data_AF-Q71GV1-F1
#
_entry.id   AF-Q71GV1-F1
#
_cell.length_a   1.000
_cell.length_b   1.000
_cell.length_c   1.000
_cell.angle_alpha   90.00
_cell.angle_beta   90.00
_cell.angle_gamma   90.00
#
_symmetry.space_group_name_H-M   'P 1'
#
loop_
_entity.id
_entity.type
_entity.pdbx_description
1 polymer ?
#
loop_
_entity_poly.entity_id
_entity_poly.type
_entity_poly.pdbx_seq_one_letter_code
_entity_poly.pdbx_strand_id
1 'polypeptide(L)'
;MATWNMMSFQDPNSPFADNLNAFHNMTMILLTLIVTSTLIIMINMIKNKLMNRFLLKNHSIEIIWTITPMLILMTIAVPSMKTLYFIDELWNPFFTIKSIGHQWY
;
A
#
# COMPACT_ATOMS: atom_id res chain seq x y z
N MET A 1 23.28 -3.33 1.18
CA MET A 1 23.39 -3.54 2.64
C MET A 1 22.72 -2.38 3.33
N ALA A 2 22.02 -2.64 4.44
CA ALA A 2 21.40 -1.58 5.21
C ALA A 2 22.49 -0.64 5.76
N THR A 3 22.33 0.65 5.49
CA THR A 3 23.16 1.70 6.07
C THR A 3 22.56 2.17 7.38
N TRP A 4 23.37 2.81 8.22
CA TRP A 4 22.89 3.36 9.49
C TRP A 4 21.79 4.40 9.24
N ASN A 5 20.70 4.32 10.02
CA ASN A 5 19.53 5.19 9.91
C ASN A 5 18.75 5.09 8.57
N MET A 6 18.78 3.94 7.90
CA MET A 6 18.00 3.71 6.69
C MET A 6 16.50 3.55 7.02
N MET A 7 15.65 4.44 6.49
CA MET A 7 14.18 4.39 6.68
C MET A 7 13.43 3.66 5.55
N SER A 8 14.00 3.61 4.34
CA SER A 8 13.43 2.97 3.16
C SER A 8 14.04 1.58 2.90
N PHE A 9 13.54 0.88 1.88
CA PHE A 9 14.19 -0.34 1.40
C PHE A 9 15.58 -0.08 0.83
N GLN A 10 16.41 -1.13 0.85
CA GLN A 10 17.71 -1.15 0.17
C GLN A 10 17.52 -0.93 -1.33
N ASP A 11 18.56 -0.36 -1.97
CA ASP A 11 18.56 -0.18 -3.41
C ASP A 11 18.37 -1.52 -4.12
N PRO A 12 17.46 -1.60 -5.11
CA PRO A 12 17.13 -2.84 -5.76
C PRO A 12 18.30 -3.32 -6.63
N ASN A 13 18.63 -4.61 -6.52
CA ASN A 13 19.66 -5.25 -7.35
C ASN A 13 19.08 -6.33 -8.28
N SER A 14 17.76 -6.33 -8.48
CA SER A 14 17.05 -7.21 -9.40
C SER A 14 15.77 -6.53 -9.91
N PRO A 15 15.28 -6.88 -11.11
CA PRO A 15 14.04 -6.30 -11.64
C PRO A 15 12.82 -6.60 -10.74
N PHE A 16 12.84 -7.72 -10.01
CA PHE A 16 11.80 -8.05 -9.02
C PHE A 16 11.81 -7.06 -7.85
N ALA A 17 13.00 -6.77 -7.29
CA ALA A 17 13.14 -5.82 -6.19
C ALA A 17 12.72 -4.41 -6.61
N ASP A 18 13.02 -4.00 -7.85
CA ASP A 18 12.63 -2.69 -8.36
C ASP A 18 11.09 -2.56 -8.50
N ASN A 19 10.44 -3.58 -9.07
CA ASN A 19 8.97 -3.65 -9.16
C ASN A 19 8.30 -3.64 -7.77
N LEU A 20 8.87 -4.33 -6.79
CA LEU A 20 8.38 -4.32 -5.40
C LEU A 20 8.55 -2.94 -4.75
N ASN A 21 9.68 -2.27 -4.96
CA ASN A 21 9.90 -0.91 -4.46
C ASN A 21 8.93 0.09 -5.10
N ALA A 22 8.67 -0.02 -6.41
CA ALA A 22 7.68 0.81 -7.10
C ALA A 22 6.26 0.58 -6.56
N PHE A 23 5.87 -0.69 -6.35
CA PHE A 23 4.58 -1.04 -5.74
C PHE A 23 4.45 -0.50 -4.30
N HIS A 24 5.51 -0.63 -3.50
CA HIS A 24 5.54 -0.06 -2.15
C HIS A 24 5.35 1.46 -2.18
N ASN A 25 6.07 2.18 -3.05
CA ASN A 25 5.94 3.63 -3.13
C ASN A 25 4.51 4.07 -3.52
N MET A 26 3.89 3.37 -4.48
CA MET A 26 2.50 3.62 -4.86
C MET A 26 1.54 3.39 -3.67
N THR A 27 1.69 2.29 -2.95
CA THR A 27 0.82 1.97 -1.80
C THR A 27 1.01 2.96 -0.65
N MET A 28 2.24 3.39 -0.37
CA MET A 28 2.52 4.40 0.65
C MET A 28 1.91 5.77 0.32
N ILE A 29 1.92 6.18 -0.95
CA ILE A 29 1.24 7.42 -1.39
C ILE A 29 -0.27 7.32 -1.14
N LEU A 30 -0.89 6.20 -1.48
CA LEU A 30 -2.34 5.99 -1.26
C LEU A 30 -2.68 5.96 0.24
N LEU A 31 -1.88 5.29 1.07
CA LEU A 31 -2.10 5.24 2.51
C LEU A 31 -1.98 6.62 3.16
N THR A 32 -0.96 7.39 2.80
CA THR A 32 -0.79 8.76 3.32
C THR A 32 -1.94 9.67 2.89
N LEU A 33 -2.50 9.51 1.69
CA LEU A 33 -3.71 10.22 1.25
C LEU A 33 -4.94 9.89 2.13
N ILE A 34 -5.15 8.61 2.45
CA ILE A 34 -6.26 8.19 3.32
C ILE A 34 -6.10 8.78 4.74
N VAL A 35 -4.90 8.67 5.31
CA VAL A 35 -4.63 9.17 6.66
C VAL A 35 -4.77 10.70 6.72
N THR A 36 -4.26 11.42 5.73
CA THR A 36 -4.38 12.89 5.70
C THR A 36 -5.81 13.37 5.49
N SER A 37 -6.57 12.74 4.59
CA SER A 37 -7.99 13.10 4.36
C SER A 37 -8.87 12.86 5.59
N THR A 38 -8.68 11.73 6.27
CA THR A 38 -9.39 11.42 7.53
C THR A 38 -9.00 12.40 8.64
N LEU A 39 -7.71 12.75 8.78
CA LEU A 39 -7.26 13.76 9.74
C LEU A 39 -7.90 15.13 9.48
N ILE A 40 -8.01 15.56 8.22
CA ILE A 40 -8.65 16.84 7.88
C ILE A 40 -10.13 16.84 8.28
N ILE A 41 -10.86 15.75 8.01
CA ILE A 41 -12.28 15.61 8.41
C ILE A 41 -12.40 15.70 9.93
N MET A 42 -11.55 14.99 10.67
CA MET A 42 -11.56 15.01 12.14
C MET A 42 -11.29 16.42 12.70
N ILE A 43 -10.29 17.12 12.16
CA ILE A 43 -9.97 18.49 12.57
C ILE A 43 -11.14 19.44 12.28
N ASN A 44 -11.79 19.30 11.12
CA ASN A 44 -12.95 20.11 10.76
C ASN A 44 -14.14 19.87 11.69
N MET A 45 -14.40 18.62 12.07
CA MET A 45 -15.48 18.28 13.01
C MET A 45 -15.23 18.88 14.40
N ILE A 46 -13.98 18.87 14.88
CA ILE A 46 -13.62 19.48 16.17
C ILE A 46 -13.75 21.01 16.13
N LYS A 47 -13.37 21.64 15.00
CA LYS A 47 -13.43 23.11 14.84
C LYS A 47 -14.82 23.65 14.52
N ASN A 48 -15.76 22.79 14.11
CA ASN A 48 -17.08 23.23 13.71
C ASN A 48 -17.89 23.75 14.91
N LYS A 49 -18.35 25.00 14.82
CA LYS A 49 -19.17 25.64 15.87
C LYS A 49 -20.68 25.43 15.67
N LEU A 50 -21.09 24.94 14.50
CA LEU A 50 -22.51 24.76 14.16
C LEU A 50 -23.03 23.42 14.67
N MET A 51 -24.17 23.45 15.34
CA MET A 51 -24.83 22.25 15.89
C MET A 51 -25.96 21.80 14.98
N ASN A 52 -25.89 20.57 14.47
CA ASN A 52 -26.99 19.92 13.77
C ASN A 52 -27.31 18.54 14.39
N ARG A 53 -28.38 18.47 15.19
CA ARG A 53 -28.76 17.26 15.95
C ARG A 53 -29.70 16.32 15.19
N PHE A 54 -30.36 16.80 14.14
CA PHE A 54 -31.40 16.04 13.44
C PHE A 54 -30.87 15.21 12.25
N LEU A 55 -29.57 15.34 11.92
CA LEU A 55 -28.93 14.55 10.86
C LEU A 55 -28.58 13.14 11.35
N LEU A 56 -29.60 12.30 11.58
CA LEU A 56 -29.42 10.94 12.13
C LEU A 56 -29.05 9.90 11.07
N LYS A 57 -29.52 10.08 9.83
CA LYS A 57 -29.25 9.16 8.73
C LYS A 57 -29.08 9.93 7.43
N ASN A 58 -28.04 9.59 6.68
CA ASN A 58 -27.90 10.06 5.31
C ASN A 58 -27.33 8.94 4.43
N HIS A 59 -28.23 8.24 3.74
CA HIS A 59 -27.88 7.13 2.86
C HIS A 59 -26.92 7.55 1.73
N SER A 60 -27.00 8.80 1.26
CA SER A 60 -26.08 9.28 0.22
C SER A 60 -24.62 9.28 0.68
N ILE A 61 -24.35 9.66 1.94
CA ILE A 61 -23.01 9.67 2.52
C ILE A 61 -22.50 8.24 2.71
N GLU A 62 -23.39 7.34 3.13
CA GLU A 62 -23.07 5.93 3.30
C GLU A 62 -22.62 5.27 1.98
N ILE A 63 -23.30 5.59 0.87
CA ILE A 63 -22.90 5.13 -0.46
C ILE A 63 -21.53 5.69 -0.84
N ILE A 64 -21.30 6.98 -0.61
CA ILE A 64 -20.03 7.63 -0.99
C ILE A 64 -18.85 7.01 -0.23
N TRP A 65 -18.95 6.85 1.09
CA TRP A 65 -17.84 6.32 1.89
C TRP A 65 -17.66 4.80 1.77
N THR A 66 -18.56 4.08 1.09
CA THR A 66 -18.41 2.63 0.82
C THR A 66 -17.81 2.39 -0.55
N ILE A 67 -18.23 3.16 -1.56
CA ILE A 67 -17.68 3.08 -2.92
C ILE A 67 -16.26 3.64 -2.95
N THR A 68 -15.97 4.74 -2.24
CA THR A 68 -14.64 5.38 -2.29
C THR A 68 -13.50 4.46 -1.80
N PRO A 69 -13.58 3.74 -0.66
CA PRO A 69 -12.53 2.81 -0.26
C PRO A 69 -12.45 1.57 -1.15
N MET A 70 -13.60 1.10 -1.66
CA MET A 70 -13.63 -0.03 -2.59
C MET A 70 -12.81 0.26 -3.85
N LEU A 71 -12.97 1.45 -4.44
CA LEU A 71 -12.19 1.87 -5.60
C LEU A 71 -10.71 1.99 -5.27
N ILE A 72 -10.35 2.57 -4.12
CA ILE A 72 -8.94 2.68 -3.71
C ILE A 72 -8.29 1.29 -3.56
N LEU A 73 -8.98 0.34 -2.93
CA LEU A 73 -8.48 -1.03 -2.81
C LEU A 73 -8.28 -1.70 -4.18
N MET A 74 -9.20 -1.48 -5.13
CA MET A 74 -9.05 -1.99 -6.48
C MET A 74 -7.80 -1.43 -7.18
N THR A 75 -7.48 -0.14 -6.98
CA THR A 75 -6.25 0.46 -7.54
C THR A 75 -4.96 -0.11 -6.95
N ILE A 76 -5.01 -0.63 -5.72
CA ILE A 76 -3.87 -1.32 -5.09
C ILE A 76 -3.79 -2.77 -5.58
N ALA A 77 -4.93 -3.45 -5.72
CA ALA A 77 -4.99 -4.86 -6.05
C ALA A 77 -4.48 -5.16 -7.48
N VAL A 78 -4.78 -4.31 -8.46
CA VAL A 78 -4.34 -4.54 -9.85
C VAL A 78 -2.81 -4.60 -10.00
N PRO A 79 -2.02 -3.60 -9.56
CA PRO A 79 -0.57 -3.69 -9.63
C PRO A 79 -0.01 -4.77 -8.71
N SER A 80 -0.63 -5.07 -7.56
CA SER A 80 -0.15 -6.13 -6.66
C SER A 80 -0.25 -7.53 -7.28
N MET A 81 -1.36 -7.82 -7.96
CA MET A 81 -1.51 -9.11 -8.65
C MET A 81 -0.55 -9.20 -9.82
N LYS A 82 -0.34 -8.11 -10.56
CA LYS A 82 0.64 -8.06 -11.64
C LYS A 82 2.07 -8.35 -11.15
N THR A 83 2.49 -7.75 -10.04
CA THR A 83 3.84 -8.02 -9.49
C THR A 83 3.99 -9.44 -8.98
N LEU A 84 2.95 -10.02 -8.37
CA LEU A 84 2.94 -11.40 -7.91
C LEU A 84 3.15 -12.39 -9.07
N TYR A 85 2.34 -12.28 -10.13
CA TYR A 85 2.50 -13.17 -11.29
C TYR A 85 3.84 -12.99 -12.00
N PHE A 86 4.38 -11.78 -12.03
CA PHE A 86 5.70 -11.53 -12.60
C PHE A 86 6.83 -12.25 -11.84
N ILE A 87 6.72 -12.40 -10.52
CA ILE A 87 7.71 -13.11 -9.70
C ILE A 87 7.59 -14.62 -9.85
N ASP A 88 6.38 -15.14 -10.00
CA ASP A 88 6.11 -16.58 -10.11
C ASP A 88 6.48 -17.17 -11.49
N GLU A 89 6.70 -16.34 -12.51
CA GLU A 89 7.11 -16.82 -13.82
C GLU A 89 8.47 -17.55 -13.75
N LEU A 90 8.43 -18.86 -14.04
CA LEU A 90 9.62 -19.70 -14.13
C LEU A 90 10.40 -19.37 -15.40
N TRP A 91 11.55 -18.72 -15.23
CA TRP A 91 12.46 -18.46 -16.33
C TRP A 91 13.42 -19.64 -16.49
N ASN A 92 13.84 -19.94 -17.72
CA ASN A 92 14.86 -20.96 -17.97
C ASN A 92 16.22 -20.47 -17.42
N PRO A 93 16.74 -21.07 -16.32
CA PRO A 93 17.97 -20.58 -15.71
C PRO A 93 19.20 -21.06 -16.49
N PHE A 94 20.23 -20.21 -16.58
CA PHE A 94 21.52 -20.60 -17.15
C PHE A 94 22.35 -21.50 -16.20
N PHE A 95 22.14 -21.37 -14.88
CA PHE A 95 22.87 -22.12 -13.85
C PHE A 95 21.99 -22.37 -12.62
N THR A 96 22.20 -23.50 -11.95
CA THR A 96 21.45 -23.91 -10.75
C THR A 96 22.39 -24.13 -9.57
N ILE A 97 22.15 -23.43 -8.46
CA ILE A 97 22.89 -23.57 -7.19
C ILE A 97 21.96 -24.17 -6.16
N LYS A 98 22.42 -25.20 -5.44
CA LYS A 98 21.73 -25.75 -4.27
C LYS A 98 22.44 -25.28 -3.00
N SER A 99 21.72 -24.59 -2.10
CA SER A 99 22.18 -24.33 -0.74
C SER A 99 21.45 -25.26 0.25
N ILE A 100 22.17 -25.79 1.23
CA ILE A 100 21.61 -26.61 2.32
C ILE A 100 22.00 -25.93 3.63
N GLY A 101 21.02 -25.39 4.34
CA GLY A 101 21.23 -24.79 5.66
C GLY A 101 21.34 -25.85 6.76
N HIS A 102 22.32 -25.66 7.63
CA HIS A 102 22.53 -26.33 8.90
C HIS A 102 22.19 -25.38 10.06
N GLN A 103 22.31 -25.87 11.29
CA GLN A 103 22.20 -25.00 12.46
C GLN A 103 23.38 -24.02 12.49
N TRP A 104 23.06 -22.75 12.24
CA TRP A 104 23.99 -21.61 12.20
C TRP A 104 24.95 -21.52 10.99
N TYR A 105 24.76 -22.27 9.90
CA TYR A 105 25.45 -22.04 8.61
C TYR A 105 24.74 -22.67 7.42
#